data_AF-A0A3D4JWU6-F1
#
_entry.id   AF-A0A3D4JWU6-F1
#
_cell.length_a   1.000
_cell.length_b   1.000
_cell.length_c   1.000
_cell.angle_alpha   90.00
_cell.angle_beta   90.00
_cell.angle_gamma   90.00
#
_symmetry.space_group_name_H-M   'P 1'
#
loop_
_entity.id
_entity.type
_entity.pdbx_description
1 polymer ?
#
loop_
_entity_poly.entity_id
_entity_poly.type
_entity_poly.pdbx_seq_one_letter_code
_entity_poly.pdbx_strand_id
1 'polypeptide(L)'
;VYDTSLNTAMEAIDKIRDTATSHNRVFFVEVMGRDAGFIALNSGLATGALDILIPEKKDSIDELFANFRSAEKTGKASSIVVVAEGEKLANVYELAEKTKKEFPDYDIRVAILGHMQRGGSPSCADRVLASRLGFGAVTGLMEGQTNVMAGMRSNDLVYTPIEEAIKKHNEINKDLLLISEILAI
;
A
#
# COMPACT_ATOMS: atom_id res chain seq x y z
N VAL A 1 -0.85 -8.38 11.34
CA VAL A 1 0.18 -8.68 10.33
C VAL A 1 0.08 -7.64 9.24
N TYR A 2 0.41 -6.40 9.58
CA TYR A 2 0.34 -5.27 8.64
C TYR A 2 1.75 -4.88 8.21
N ASP A 3 2.63 -4.68 9.18
CA ASP A 3 4.02 -4.33 8.94
C ASP A 3 4.77 -5.42 8.16
N THR A 4 4.50 -6.69 8.44
CA THR A 4 5.09 -7.81 7.69
C THR A 4 4.64 -7.80 6.23
N SER A 5 3.36 -7.51 5.97
CA SER A 5 2.82 -7.41 4.59
C SER A 5 3.42 -6.22 3.84
N LEU A 6 3.60 -5.07 4.53
CA LEU A 6 4.29 -3.91 3.97
C LEU A 6 5.72 -4.24 3.55
N ASN A 7 6.51 -4.85 4.44
CA ASN A 7 7.89 -5.24 4.13
C ASN A 7 7.94 -6.25 2.98
N THR A 8 7.01 -7.21 2.93
CA THR A 8 6.92 -8.16 1.82
C THR A 8 6.63 -7.47 0.47
N ALA A 9 5.69 -6.51 0.45
CA ALA A 9 5.37 -5.74 -0.75
C ALA A 9 6.56 -4.87 -1.18
N MET A 10 7.17 -4.16 -0.24
CA MET A 10 8.37 -3.33 -0.47
C MET A 10 9.51 -4.16 -1.06
N GLU A 11 9.86 -5.30 -0.45
CA GLU A 11 10.93 -6.17 -0.96
C GLU A 11 10.65 -6.72 -2.37
N ALA A 12 9.39 -7.02 -2.67
CA ALA A 12 9.00 -7.46 -4.01
C ALA A 12 9.13 -6.34 -5.04
N ILE A 13 8.66 -5.13 -4.70
CA ILE A 13 8.79 -3.95 -5.56
C ILE A 13 10.27 -3.61 -5.79
N ASP A 14 11.12 -3.67 -4.77
CA ASP A 14 12.56 -3.43 -4.90
C ASP A 14 13.20 -4.41 -5.90
N LYS A 15 12.91 -5.71 -5.76
CA LYS A 15 13.39 -6.74 -6.70
C LYS A 15 12.90 -6.51 -8.12
N ILE A 16 11.66 -6.06 -8.30
CA ILE A 16 11.11 -5.71 -9.62
C ILE A 16 11.86 -4.50 -10.19
N ARG A 17 12.09 -3.47 -9.37
CA ARG A 17 12.79 -2.24 -9.77
C ARG A 17 14.21 -2.52 -10.27
N ASP A 18 14.92 -3.45 -9.64
CA ASP A 18 16.27 -3.84 -10.09
C ASP A 18 16.26 -4.37 -11.55
N THR A 19 15.18 -5.04 -11.95
CA THR A 19 14.99 -5.53 -13.33
C THR A 19 14.42 -4.47 -14.30
N ALA A 20 14.01 -3.32 -13.78
CA ALA A 20 13.43 -2.21 -14.53
C ALA A 20 14.47 -1.21 -15.07
N THR A 21 15.75 -1.39 -14.74
CA THR A 21 16.87 -0.52 -15.17
C THR A 21 17.14 -0.51 -16.70
N SER A 22 16.38 -1.28 -17.49
CA SER A 22 16.37 -1.24 -18.95
C SER A 22 15.48 -0.11 -19.50
N HIS A 23 15.88 0.53 -20.60
CA HIS A 23 15.15 1.67 -21.20
C HIS A 23 13.64 1.41 -21.35
N ASN A 24 12.83 2.35 -20.84
CA ASN A 24 11.38 2.47 -20.99
C ASN A 24 10.52 1.33 -20.41
N ARG A 25 11.01 0.56 -19.43
CA ARG A 25 10.16 -0.43 -18.75
C ARG A 25 9.29 0.22 -17.68
N VAL A 26 8.03 -0.20 -17.57
CA VAL A 26 7.09 0.24 -16.53
C VAL A 26 6.40 -0.98 -15.93
N PHE A 27 6.32 -1.07 -14.61
CA PHE A 27 5.64 -2.13 -13.88
C PHE A 27 4.46 -1.58 -13.11
N PHE A 28 3.30 -2.16 -13.36
CA PHE A 28 2.15 -2.07 -12.47
C PHE A 28 2.24 -3.20 -11.45
N VAL A 29 2.35 -2.86 -10.17
CA VAL A 29 2.46 -3.83 -9.08
C VAL A 29 1.20 -3.80 -8.24
N GLU A 30 0.39 -4.86 -8.32
CA GLU A 30 -0.82 -5.01 -7.53
C GLU A 30 -0.50 -5.58 -6.13
N VAL A 31 -0.90 -4.84 -5.11
CA VAL A 31 -0.72 -5.19 -3.70
C VAL A 31 -2.07 -5.41 -3.00
N MET A 32 -2.06 -6.20 -1.92
CA MET A 32 -3.28 -6.47 -1.16
C MET A 32 -3.72 -5.23 -0.37
N GLY A 33 -4.97 -5.23 0.08
CA GLY A 33 -5.53 -4.10 0.84
C GLY A 33 -7.05 -4.13 0.99
N ARG A 34 -7.73 -5.03 0.26
CA ARG A 34 -9.17 -5.14 0.11
C ARG A 34 -9.78 -3.79 -0.25
N ASP A 35 -10.35 -3.10 0.72
CA ASP A 35 -11.06 -1.84 0.58
C ASP A 35 -10.23 -0.65 1.08
N ALA A 36 -8.97 -0.88 1.44
CA ALA A 36 -8.07 0.12 1.97
C ALA A 36 -6.70 0.17 1.28
N GLY A 37 -6.22 1.38 0.99
CA GLY A 37 -4.98 1.68 0.27
C GLY A 37 -3.71 1.71 1.12
N PHE A 38 -3.77 1.37 2.41
CA PHE A 38 -2.63 1.56 3.33
C PHE A 38 -1.36 0.81 2.92
N ILE A 39 -1.49 -0.38 2.33
CA ILE A 39 -0.32 -1.15 1.87
C ILE A 39 0.27 -0.49 0.62
N ALA A 40 -0.56 -0.15 -0.36
CA ALA A 40 -0.14 0.53 -1.57
C ALA A 40 0.55 1.88 -1.27
N LEU A 41 -0.07 2.72 -0.44
CA LEU A 41 0.48 4.02 -0.07
C LEU A 41 1.85 3.91 0.60
N ASN A 42 1.97 3.09 1.64
CA ASN A 42 3.22 3.01 2.38
C ASN A 42 4.32 2.27 1.61
N SER A 43 3.99 1.17 0.90
CA SER A 43 4.98 0.45 0.10
C SER A 43 5.41 1.26 -1.13
N GLY A 44 4.49 1.95 -1.80
CA GLY A 44 4.81 2.84 -2.92
C GLY A 44 5.67 4.02 -2.48
N LEU A 45 5.34 4.65 -1.35
CA LEU A 45 6.14 5.74 -0.79
C LEU A 45 7.56 5.27 -0.42
N ALA A 46 7.67 4.14 0.27
CA ALA A 46 8.96 3.59 0.70
C ALA A 46 9.87 3.20 -0.48
N THR A 47 9.29 2.80 -1.60
CA THR A 47 10.01 2.32 -2.80
C THR A 47 10.18 3.38 -3.89
N GLY A 48 9.67 4.59 -3.67
CA GLY A 48 9.74 5.69 -4.63
C GLY A 48 8.92 5.42 -5.90
N ALA A 49 7.71 4.89 -5.75
CA ALA A 49 6.79 4.66 -6.86
C ALA A 49 6.53 5.96 -7.64
N LEU A 50 6.38 5.83 -8.96
CA LEU A 50 5.96 6.90 -9.86
C LEU A 50 4.55 7.37 -9.52
N ASP A 51 3.66 6.41 -9.28
CA ASP A 51 2.28 6.68 -8.91
C ASP A 51 1.74 5.59 -7.98
N ILE A 52 0.75 5.94 -7.18
CA ILE A 52 0.12 5.06 -6.19
C ILE A 52 -1.39 5.20 -6.31
N LEU A 53 -2.04 4.15 -6.82
CA LEU A 53 -3.49 4.11 -7.03
C LEU A 53 -4.16 3.39 -5.86
N ILE A 54 -5.06 4.10 -5.17
CA ILE A 54 -5.73 3.62 -3.97
C ILE A 54 -7.22 3.99 -3.93
N PRO A 55 -8.09 3.15 -3.31
CA PRO A 55 -9.54 3.36 -3.33
C PRO A 55 -10.03 4.63 -2.60
N GLU A 56 -9.21 5.21 -1.72
CA GLU A 56 -9.51 6.43 -0.99
C GLU A 56 -9.24 7.71 -1.80
N LYS A 57 -8.41 7.62 -2.85
CA LYS A 57 -8.12 8.73 -3.76
C LYS A 57 -8.99 8.61 -5.00
N LYS A 58 -9.52 9.74 -5.48
CA LYS A 58 -10.29 9.78 -6.72
C LYS A 58 -9.36 10.08 -7.87
N ASP A 59 -8.61 9.07 -8.28
CA ASP A 59 -7.71 9.19 -9.42
C ASP A 59 -8.47 9.10 -10.74
N SER A 60 -7.89 9.75 -11.75
CA SER A 60 -8.30 9.62 -13.15
C SER A 60 -7.17 9.05 -13.98
N ILE A 61 -7.52 8.44 -15.12
CA ILE A 61 -6.52 7.93 -16.07
C ILE A 61 -5.68 9.08 -16.65
N ASP A 62 -6.29 10.25 -16.83
CA ASP A 62 -5.59 11.43 -17.33
C ASP A 62 -4.52 11.92 -16.35
N GLU A 63 -4.77 11.85 -15.04
CA GLU A 63 -3.77 12.17 -14.01
C GLU A 63 -2.61 11.17 -14.01
N LEU A 64 -2.91 9.87 -14.12
CA LEU A 64 -1.88 8.84 -14.30
C LEU A 64 -0.99 9.15 -15.52
N PHE A 65 -1.60 9.50 -16.66
CA PHE A 65 -0.86 9.86 -17.87
C PHE A 65 -0.06 11.16 -17.72
N ALA A 66 -0.58 12.13 -16.98
CA ALA A 66 0.14 13.35 -16.66
C ALA A 66 1.41 13.06 -15.83
N ASN A 67 1.33 12.13 -14.87
CA ASN A 67 2.47 11.69 -14.05
C ASN A 67 3.56 11.04 -14.92
N PHE A 68 3.20 10.15 -15.85
CA PHE A 68 4.14 9.58 -16.82
C PHE A 68 4.85 10.67 -17.65
N ARG A 69 4.09 11.61 -18.21
CA ARG A 69 4.65 12.72 -19.01
C ARG A 69 5.56 13.63 -18.17
N SER A 70 5.26 13.80 -16.88
CA SER A 70 6.11 14.58 -15.97
C SER A 70 7.43 13.85 -15.69
N ALA A 71 7.38 12.55 -15.40
CA ALA A 71 8.56 11.74 -15.13
C ALA A 71 9.52 11.66 -16.33
N GLU A 72 8.97 11.57 -17.55
CA GLU A 72 9.78 11.62 -18.77
C GLU A 72 10.54 12.95 -18.91
N LYS A 73 9.90 14.08 -18.56
CA LYS A 73 10.54 15.41 -18.59
C LYS A 73 11.61 15.59 -17.52
N THR A 74 11.39 15.05 -16.33
CA THR A 74 12.36 15.16 -15.21
C THR A 74 13.50 14.15 -15.33
N GLY A 75 13.45 13.23 -16.30
CA GLY A 75 14.43 12.17 -16.48
C GLY A 75 14.39 11.14 -15.35
N LYS A 76 13.27 11.07 -14.62
CA LYS A 76 13.11 10.22 -13.46
C LYS A 76 13.05 8.75 -13.89
N ALA A 77 13.92 7.93 -13.30
CA ALA A 77 14.04 6.51 -13.60
C ALA A 77 12.99 5.63 -12.89
N SER A 78 12.00 6.21 -12.20
CA SER A 78 11.00 5.40 -11.48
C SER A 78 9.99 4.82 -12.46
N SER A 79 10.04 3.50 -12.56
CA SER A 79 9.27 2.69 -13.49
C SER A 79 8.12 1.95 -12.80
N ILE A 80 7.75 2.30 -11.56
CA ILE A 80 6.82 1.51 -10.75
C ILE A 80 5.53 2.29 -10.48
N VAL A 81 4.39 1.70 -10.82
CA VAL A 81 3.07 2.13 -10.37
C VAL A 81 2.54 1.09 -9.39
N VAL A 82 2.23 1.50 -8.16
CA VAL A 82 1.67 0.59 -7.14
C VAL A 82 0.15 0.72 -7.14
N VAL A 83 -0.55 -0.41 -7.23
CA VAL A 83 -2.01 -0.45 -7.35
C VAL A 83 -2.58 -1.27 -6.20
N ALA A 84 -3.50 -0.70 -5.41
CA ALA A 84 -4.23 -1.46 -4.42
C ALA A 84 -5.24 -2.42 -5.09
N GLU A 85 -5.40 -3.65 -4.58
CA GLU A 85 -6.39 -4.62 -5.11
C GLU A 85 -7.85 -4.09 -5.07
N GLY A 86 -8.11 -3.09 -4.23
CA GLY A 86 -9.40 -2.41 -4.09
C GLY A 86 -9.65 -1.26 -5.05
N GLU A 87 -8.71 -0.98 -5.96
CA GLU A 87 -8.79 0.15 -6.88
C GLU A 87 -10.09 0.09 -7.71
N LYS A 88 -10.75 1.25 -7.84
CA LYS A 88 -12.05 1.39 -8.48
C LYS A 88 -11.97 1.95 -9.90
N LEU A 89 -10.85 2.59 -10.25
CA LEU A 89 -10.64 3.21 -11.56
C LEU A 89 -10.70 2.18 -12.69
N ALA A 90 -9.96 1.08 -12.53
CA ALA A 90 -9.93 -0.08 -13.40
C ALA A 90 -9.09 -1.19 -12.75
N ASN A 91 -9.23 -2.44 -13.22
CA ASN A 91 -8.30 -3.49 -12.80
C ASN A 91 -6.88 -3.23 -13.34
N VAL A 92 -5.87 -3.85 -12.73
CA VAL A 92 -4.46 -3.61 -13.06
C VAL A 92 -4.10 -3.90 -14.52
N TYR A 93 -4.73 -4.91 -15.14
CA TYR A 93 -4.48 -5.24 -16.55
C TYR A 93 -5.05 -4.18 -17.49
N GLU A 94 -6.25 -3.67 -17.21
CA GLU A 94 -6.86 -2.58 -17.97
C GLU A 94 -6.05 -1.28 -17.87
N LEU A 95 -5.53 -0.96 -16.68
CA LEU A 95 -4.64 0.18 -16.49
C LEU A 95 -3.37 0.04 -17.34
N ALA A 96 -2.76 -1.14 -17.33
CA ALA A 96 -1.59 -1.45 -18.15
C ALA A 96 -1.89 -1.35 -19.65
N GLU A 97 -3.03 -1.89 -20.12
CA GLU A 97 -3.44 -1.81 -21.52
C GLU A 97 -3.71 -0.37 -21.99
N LYS A 98 -4.42 0.42 -21.18
CA LYS A 98 -4.70 1.83 -21.50
C LYS A 98 -3.40 2.64 -21.54
N THR A 99 -2.51 2.41 -20.60
CA THR A 99 -1.18 3.04 -20.58
C THR A 99 -0.35 2.63 -21.80
N LYS A 100 -0.41 1.36 -22.23
CA LYS A 100 0.31 0.89 -23.44
C LYS A 100 -0.20 1.52 -24.73
N LYS A 101 -1.49 1.82 -24.80
CA LYS A 101 -2.09 2.53 -25.95
C LYS A 101 -1.62 3.98 -26.03
N GLU A 102 -1.52 4.65 -24.89
CA GLU A 102 -1.09 6.05 -24.81
C GLU A 102 0.43 6.22 -24.97
N PHE A 103 1.21 5.27 -24.43
CA PHE A 103 2.67 5.26 -24.48
C PHE A 103 3.20 3.97 -25.16
N PRO A 104 3.14 3.88 -26.51
CA PRO A 104 3.52 2.66 -27.23
C PRO A 104 4.97 2.23 -27.02
N ASP A 105 5.86 3.17 -26.73
CA ASP A 105 7.29 2.91 -26.55
C ASP A 105 7.65 2.32 -25.17
N TYR A 106 6.69 2.25 -24.24
CA TYR A 106 6.92 1.69 -22.91
C TYR A 106 6.73 0.16 -22.89
N ASP A 107 7.70 -0.57 -22.35
CA ASP A 107 7.57 -2.00 -22.05
C ASP A 107 6.80 -2.15 -20.74
N ILE A 108 5.47 -2.25 -20.82
CA ILE A 108 4.59 -2.33 -19.67
C ILE A 108 4.45 -3.78 -19.20
N ARG A 109 4.64 -3.98 -17.90
CA ARG A 109 4.53 -5.27 -17.21
C ARG A 109 3.57 -5.14 -16.03
N VAL A 110 2.94 -6.26 -15.70
CA VAL A 110 2.06 -6.38 -14.54
C VAL A 110 2.63 -7.44 -13.61
N ALA A 111 2.71 -7.13 -12.32
CA ALA A 111 3.07 -8.06 -11.27
C ALA A 111 1.99 -8.05 -10.19
N ILE A 112 1.35 -9.20 -9.95
CA ILE A 112 0.36 -9.35 -8.89
C ILE A 112 1.02 -10.13 -7.76
N LEU A 113 1.26 -9.47 -6.63
CA LEU A 113 1.92 -10.11 -5.49
C LEU A 113 1.02 -11.15 -4.82
N GLY A 114 -0.27 -10.81 -4.67
CA GLY A 114 -1.27 -11.69 -4.08
C GLY A 114 -0.88 -12.22 -2.69
N HIS A 115 -1.09 -13.52 -2.47
CA HIS A 115 -1.02 -14.17 -1.16
C HIS A 115 0.37 -14.22 -0.52
N MET A 116 1.45 -13.92 -1.26
CA MET A 116 2.78 -13.85 -0.65
C MET A 116 2.82 -12.84 0.51
N GLN A 117 2.01 -11.78 0.44
CA GLN A 117 1.88 -10.73 1.46
C GLN A 117 1.23 -11.22 2.76
N ARG A 118 0.61 -12.41 2.77
CA ARG A 118 -0.01 -13.02 3.96
C ARG A 118 0.89 -14.04 4.64
N GLY A 119 1.98 -14.44 3.98
CA GLY A 119 2.95 -15.41 4.47
C GLY A 119 4.24 -14.76 4.96
N GLY A 120 5.18 -15.58 5.42
CA GLY A 120 6.48 -15.13 5.92
C GLY A 120 6.57 -15.01 7.44
N SER A 121 7.80 -14.86 7.93
CA SER A 121 8.04 -14.65 9.35
C SER A 121 7.63 -13.23 9.75
N PRO A 122 6.91 -13.03 10.86
CA PRO A 122 6.47 -11.69 11.25
C PRO A 122 7.67 -10.80 11.56
N SER A 123 7.55 -9.52 11.21
CA SER A 123 8.53 -8.49 11.53
C SER A 123 8.65 -8.26 13.04
N CYS A 124 9.69 -7.53 13.47
CA CYS A 124 9.83 -7.13 14.87
C CYS A 124 8.61 -6.34 15.36
N ALA A 125 8.13 -5.38 14.57
CA ALA A 125 6.98 -4.55 14.93
C ALA A 125 5.70 -5.37 15.11
N ASP A 126 5.38 -6.28 14.17
CA ASP A 126 4.21 -7.15 14.30
C ASP A 126 4.36 -8.12 15.49
N ARG A 127 5.56 -8.65 15.78
CA ARG A 127 5.79 -9.51 16.96
C ARG A 127 5.58 -8.77 18.27
N VAL A 128 6.17 -7.59 18.42
CA VAL A 128 6.02 -6.76 19.62
C VAL A 128 4.56 -6.34 19.78
N LEU A 129 3.90 -5.91 18.71
CA LEU A 129 2.47 -5.57 18.72
C LEU A 129 1.63 -6.76 19.18
N ALA A 130 1.86 -7.95 18.61
CA ALA A 130 1.13 -9.17 18.99
C ALA A 130 1.33 -9.50 20.48
N SER A 131 2.55 -9.41 21.01
CA SER A 131 2.82 -9.61 22.43
C SER A 131 2.09 -8.60 23.32
N ARG A 132 2.09 -7.32 22.94
CA ARG A 132 1.39 -6.25 23.69
C ARG A 132 -0.12 -6.44 23.70
N LEU A 133 -0.70 -6.80 22.55
CA LEU A 133 -2.14 -7.06 22.44
C LEU A 133 -2.53 -8.33 23.19
N GLY A 134 -1.70 -9.38 23.15
CA GLY A 134 -1.91 -10.60 23.92
C GLY A 134 -1.89 -10.34 25.43
N PHE A 135 -0.89 -9.58 25.91
CA PHE A 135 -0.86 -9.10 27.29
C PHE A 135 -2.12 -8.31 27.64
N GLY A 136 -2.48 -7.33 26.80
CA GLY A 136 -3.65 -6.50 27.02
C GLY A 136 -4.96 -7.27 27.08
N ALA A 137 -5.13 -8.31 26.26
CA ALA A 137 -6.31 -9.17 26.31
C ALA A 137 -6.42 -9.92 27.64
N VAL A 138 -5.31 -10.51 28.13
CA VAL A 138 -5.29 -11.24 29.40
C VAL A 138 -5.54 -10.30 30.59
N THR A 139 -4.83 -9.16 30.64
CA THR A 139 -5.01 -8.16 31.70
C THR A 139 -6.44 -7.62 31.72
N GLY A 140 -7.01 -7.31 30.55
CA GLY A 140 -8.38 -6.83 30.46
C GLY A 140 -9.40 -7.83 31.02
N LEU A 141 -9.23 -9.13 30.72
CA LEU A 141 -10.09 -10.18 31.29
C LEU A 141 -9.96 -10.26 32.83
N MET A 142 -8.74 -10.15 33.37
CA MET A 142 -8.50 -10.15 34.82
C MET A 142 -9.12 -8.93 35.51
N GLU A 143 -9.18 -7.80 34.83
CA GLU A 143 -9.82 -6.57 35.30
C GLU A 143 -11.35 -6.56 35.09
N GLY A 144 -11.92 -7.65 34.57
CA GLY A 144 -13.37 -7.79 34.36
C GLY A 144 -13.90 -7.11 33.10
N GLN A 145 -13.03 -6.70 32.17
CA GLN A 145 -13.45 -6.16 30.88
C GLN A 145 -14.16 -7.25 30.06
N THR A 146 -15.26 -6.86 29.40
CA THR A 146 -16.03 -7.74 28.50
C THR A 146 -16.47 -6.96 27.27
N ASN A 147 -16.67 -7.65 26.14
CA ASN A 147 -17.14 -7.06 24.87
C ASN A 147 -16.29 -5.88 24.36
N VAL A 148 -14.98 -5.90 24.63
CA VAL A 148 -14.01 -4.91 24.15
C VAL A 148 -12.94 -5.55 23.27
N MET A 149 -12.40 -4.77 22.34
CA MET A 149 -11.21 -5.08 21.55
C MET A 149 -10.01 -4.36 22.17
N ALA A 150 -8.95 -5.12 22.47
CA ALA A 150 -7.65 -4.55 22.79
C ALA A 150 -6.98 -4.03 21.51
N GLY A 151 -6.46 -2.80 21.55
CA GLY A 151 -5.80 -2.15 20.43
C GLY A 151 -4.68 -1.23 20.89
N MET A 152 -3.93 -0.70 19.93
CA MET A 152 -2.91 0.30 20.18
C MET A 152 -3.36 1.64 19.61
N ARG A 153 -3.32 2.71 20.41
CA ARG A 153 -3.59 4.08 19.96
C ARG A 153 -2.57 5.01 20.57
N SER A 154 -1.90 5.82 19.74
CA SER A 154 -0.83 6.73 20.21
C SER A 154 0.24 6.03 21.05
N ASN A 155 0.56 4.77 20.70
CA ASN A 155 1.49 3.89 21.41
C ASN A 155 1.03 3.41 22.81
N ASP A 156 -0.22 3.67 23.20
CA ASP A 156 -0.83 3.17 24.43
C ASP A 156 -1.80 2.02 24.15
N LEU A 157 -1.86 1.07 25.08
CA LEU A 157 -2.84 -0.01 25.03
C LEU A 157 -4.20 0.55 25.40
N VAL A 158 -5.19 0.35 24.54
CA VAL A 158 -6.56 0.85 24.73
C VAL A 158 -7.58 -0.28 24.55
N TYR A 159 -8.69 -0.18 25.28
CA TYR A 159 -9.85 -1.05 25.13
C TYR A 159 -10.97 -0.27 24.45
N THR A 160 -11.46 -0.78 23.33
CA THR A 160 -12.56 -0.16 22.57
C THR A 160 -13.74 -1.11 22.54
N PRO A 161 -14.97 -0.69 22.86
CA PRO A 161 -16.15 -1.54 22.71
C PRO A 161 -16.25 -2.14 21.30
N ILE A 162 -16.54 -3.43 21.19
CA ILE A 162 -16.56 -4.14 19.89
C ILE A 162 -17.52 -3.46 18.91
N GLU A 163 -18.68 -3.02 19.37
CA GLU A 163 -19.67 -2.31 18.54
C GLU A 163 -19.15 -1.02 17.91
N GLU A 164 -18.22 -0.33 18.57
CA GLU A 164 -17.54 0.84 18.01
C GLU A 164 -16.41 0.43 17.06
N ALA A 165 -15.63 -0.57 17.44
CA ALA A 165 -14.46 -1.01 16.70
C ALA A 165 -14.82 -1.49 15.27
N ILE A 166 -15.96 -2.14 15.11
CA ILE A 166 -16.42 -2.66 13.80
C ILE A 166 -17.06 -1.60 12.89
N LYS A 167 -17.42 -0.42 13.42
CA LYS A 167 -18.08 0.65 12.66
C LYS A 167 -17.12 1.70 12.11
N LYS A 168 -15.96 1.87 12.76
CA LYS A 168 -14.99 2.90 12.37
C LYS A 168 -14.17 2.41 11.19
N HIS A 169 -14.20 3.17 10.09
CA HIS A 169 -13.23 3.03 9.00
C HIS A 169 -12.02 3.89 9.32
N ASN A 170 -10.82 3.35 9.10
CA ASN A 170 -9.59 4.15 9.23
C ASN A 170 -9.52 5.12 8.05
N GLU A 171 -9.30 6.40 8.35
CA GLU A 171 -8.99 7.39 7.33
C GLU A 171 -7.51 7.29 6.92
N ILE A 172 -7.23 7.42 5.63
CA ILE A 172 -5.85 7.57 5.15
C ILE A 172 -5.27 8.90 5.64
N ASN A 173 -3.99 8.85 6.02
CA ASN A 173 -3.25 10.04 6.39
C ASN A 173 -3.03 10.93 5.16
N LYS A 174 -3.67 12.11 5.16
CA LYS A 174 -3.58 13.09 4.08
C LYS A 174 -2.17 13.66 3.88
N ASP A 175 -1.38 13.73 4.94
CA ASP A 175 0.02 14.17 4.84
C ASP A 175 0.85 13.13 4.07
N LEU A 176 0.61 11.84 4.29
CA LEU A 176 1.29 10.79 3.51
C LEU A 176 0.90 10.82 2.03
N LEU A 177 -0.36 11.12 1.72
CA LEU A 177 -0.79 11.35 0.33
C LEU A 177 -0.03 12.52 -0.30
N LEU A 178 0.00 13.67 0.38
CA LEU A 178 0.70 14.85 -0.12
C LEU A 178 2.21 14.59 -0.28
N ILE A 179 2.84 13.91 0.68
CA ILE A 179 4.25 13.53 0.59
C ILE A 179 4.48 12.62 -0.63
N SER A 180 3.60 11.65 -0.88
CA SER A 180 3.73 10.77 -2.05
C SER A 180 3.67 11.54 -3.37
N GLU A 181 2.78 12.53 -3.49
CA GLU A 181 2.64 13.38 -4.68
C GLU A 181 3.87 14.28 -4.88
N ILE A 182 4.40 14.86 -3.81
CA ILE A 182 5.61 15.72 -3.88
C ILE A 182 6.84 14.90 -4.27
N LEU A 183 7.00 13.70 -3.69
CA LEU A 183 8.14 12.83 -3.97
C LEU A 183 8.03 12.10 -5.31
N ALA A 184 6.84 12.07 -5.92
CA ALA A 184 6.60 11.49 -7.24
C ALA A 184 7.08 12.39 -8.40
N ILE A 185 7.31 13.68 -8.17
CA ILE A 185 7.85 14.65 -9.15
C ILE A 185 9.34 14.41 -9.46
#